data_AF-A0A1V5NGH5-F1
#
_entry.id   AF-A0A1V5NGH5-F1
#
_cell.length_a   1.000
_cell.length_b   1.000
_cell.length_c   1.000
_cell.angle_alpha   90.00
_cell.angle_beta   90.00
_cell.angle_gamma   90.00
#
_symmetry.space_group_name_H-M   'P 1'
#
loop_
_entity.id
_entity.type
_entity.pdbx_description
1 polymer ?
#
loop_
_entity_poly.entity_id
_entity_poly.type
_entity_poly.pdbx_seq_one_letter_code
_entity_poly.pdbx_strand_id
1 'polypeptide(L)'
;MADGKKFYATSFALTKLTHGFITTKKGAKCLVIPIAENYLSEKEGAVYMQTDICVREEKDTNENYGFVKQKLPSDIYKSMDKEAAKEIGDLLRIVERDLQDAAGSISADWQFGIAYNAALKLCTILLYASGYKPEKALQHYRTIQALPVILGNTYKEDAKYLDTCRNKRNTVEYDYVGAACADDVDELIDFVKELRATIIKWLEEKHPHLVGKKA
;
A
#
# COMPACT_ATOMS: atom_id res chain seq x y z
N MET A 1 10.28 33.74 39.12
CA MET A 1 10.18 32.28 38.99
C MET A 1 9.11 32.01 37.95
N ALA A 2 9.51 31.63 36.74
CA ALA A 2 8.60 31.44 35.63
C ALA A 2 7.97 30.04 35.74
N ASP A 3 6.67 30.05 36.03
CA ASP A 3 5.62 29.07 35.72
C ASP A 3 6.09 27.87 34.88
N GLY A 4 5.90 26.65 35.38
CA GLY A 4 6.48 25.36 34.93
C GLY A 4 6.18 24.88 33.51
N LYS A 5 6.24 25.75 32.52
CA LYS A 5 6.07 25.48 31.09
C LYS A 5 7.40 25.00 30.50
N LYS A 6 7.41 23.78 29.97
CA LYS A 6 8.53 23.27 29.16
C LYS A 6 8.32 23.71 27.71
N PHE A 7 9.32 24.36 27.13
CA PHE A 7 9.33 24.76 25.72
C PHE A 7 10.16 23.76 24.92
N TYR A 8 9.58 23.20 23.85
CA TYR A 8 10.28 22.30 22.94
C TYR A 8 10.30 22.92 21.55
N ALA A 9 11.48 23.02 20.95
CA ALA A 9 11.64 23.44 19.57
C ALA A 9 11.35 22.26 18.64
N THR A 10 10.57 22.49 17.59
CA THR A 10 10.28 21.51 16.53
C THR A 10 10.18 22.23 15.20
N SER A 11 10.52 21.54 14.12
CA SER A 11 10.47 22.07 12.76
C SER A 11 9.44 21.31 11.93
N PHE A 12 8.72 22.04 11.08
CA PHE A 12 7.77 21.45 10.14
C PHE A 12 8.26 21.72 8.71
N ALA A 13 8.59 20.65 7.99
CA ALA A 13 8.97 20.75 6.59
C ALA A 13 7.72 20.98 5.73
N LEU A 14 7.46 22.23 5.34
CA LEU A 14 6.30 22.60 4.52
C LEU A 14 6.27 21.90 3.16
N THR A 15 7.42 21.45 2.65
CA THR A 15 7.52 20.67 1.40
C THR A 15 7.05 19.23 1.54
N LYS A 16 6.73 18.75 2.75
CA LYS A 16 6.05 17.46 2.94
C LYS A 16 4.55 17.54 2.66
N LEU A 17 3.98 18.74 2.67
CA LEU A 17 2.62 18.99 2.21
C LEU A 17 2.59 18.95 0.67
N THR A 18 1.43 18.64 0.09
CA THR A 18 1.21 18.83 -1.34
C THR A 18 1.41 20.32 -1.65
N HIS A 19 2.34 20.64 -2.56
CA HIS A 19 2.74 22.02 -2.80
C HIS A 19 3.18 22.24 -4.24
N GLY A 20 3.18 23.52 -4.64
CA GLY A 20 3.79 24.00 -5.87
C GLY A 20 4.74 25.16 -5.59
N PHE A 21 5.77 25.30 -6.42
CA PHE A 21 6.59 26.51 -6.45
C PHE A 21 6.11 27.42 -7.57
N ILE A 22 5.91 28.70 -7.25
CA ILE A 22 5.64 29.73 -8.25
C ILE A 22 6.62 30.88 -8.08
N THR A 23 6.90 31.60 -9.16
CA THR A 23 7.74 32.79 -9.12
C THR A 23 6.88 34.00 -9.45
N THR A 24 6.89 35.02 -8.59
CA THR A 24 6.18 36.27 -8.85
C THR A 24 6.78 37.01 -10.04
N LYS A 25 6.04 37.94 -10.64
CA LYS A 25 6.55 38.81 -11.72
C LYS A 25 7.80 39.61 -11.33
N LYS A 26 8.05 39.80 -10.03
CA LYS A 26 9.23 40.48 -9.47
C LYS A 26 10.36 39.53 -9.07
N GLY A 27 10.27 38.24 -9.42
CA GLY A 27 11.32 37.25 -9.20
C GLY A 27 11.30 36.56 -7.83
N ALA A 28 10.40 36.91 -6.92
CA ALA A 28 10.31 36.22 -5.63
C ALA A 28 9.77 34.79 -5.80
N LYS A 29 10.44 33.80 -5.19
CA LYS A 29 10.01 32.41 -5.14
C LYS A 29 8.99 32.21 -4.02
N CYS A 30 7.83 31.67 -4.35
CA CYS A 30 6.73 31.41 -3.42
C CYS A 30 6.45 29.92 -3.35
N LEU A 31 6.00 29.49 -2.17
CA LEU A 31 5.44 28.17 -1.93
C LEU A 31 3.92 28.29 -1.89
N VAL A 32 3.23 27.52 -2.73
CA VAL A 32 1.77 27.44 -2.77
C VAL A 32 1.36 26.10 -2.18
N ILE A 33 0.47 26.14 -1.19
CA ILE A 33 -0.03 24.95 -0.49
C ILE A 33 -1.55 24.93 -0.70
N PRO A 34 -2.10 24.01 -1.52
CA PRO A 34 -3.54 23.89 -1.69
C PRO A 34 -4.21 23.47 -0.38
N ILE A 35 -5.25 24.18 0.03
CA ILE A 35 -5.88 24.04 1.35
C ILE A 35 -6.54 22.66 1.50
N ALA A 36 -7.43 22.30 0.57
CA ALA A 36 -8.19 21.05 0.62
C ALA A 36 -7.30 19.81 0.51
N GLU A 37 -6.32 19.82 -0.39
CA GLU A 37 -5.40 18.69 -0.61
C GLU A 37 -4.47 18.41 0.58
N ASN A 38 -4.32 19.41 1.45
CA ASN A 38 -3.54 19.31 2.67
C ASN A 38 -4.41 19.29 3.92
N TYR A 39 -5.72 19.10 3.80
CA TYR A 39 -6.66 19.04 4.92
C TYR A 39 -6.53 20.23 5.89
N LEU A 40 -6.23 21.41 5.34
CA LEU A 40 -6.15 22.66 6.07
C LEU A 40 -7.56 23.24 6.23
N SER A 41 -7.77 24.00 7.30
CA SER A 41 -9.06 24.62 7.60
C SER A 41 -8.94 26.14 7.56
N GLU A 42 -9.92 26.82 6.97
CA GLU A 42 -10.01 28.27 6.98
C GLU A 42 -10.99 28.73 8.06
N LYS A 43 -10.53 29.60 8.94
CA LYS A 43 -11.38 30.23 9.96
C LYS A 43 -10.91 31.66 10.18
N GLU A 44 -11.84 32.62 10.20
CA GLU A 44 -11.56 34.02 10.54
C GLU A 44 -10.44 34.66 9.67
N GLY A 45 -10.34 34.27 8.39
CA GLY A 45 -9.32 34.79 7.47
C GLY A 45 -7.91 34.20 7.67
N ALA A 46 -7.76 33.18 8.52
CA ALA A 46 -6.53 32.44 8.71
C ALA A 46 -6.69 30.96 8.30
N VAL A 47 -5.58 30.37 7.84
CA VAL A 47 -5.48 28.95 7.49
C VAL A 47 -4.82 28.19 8.64
N TYR A 48 -5.48 27.15 9.14
CA TYR A 48 -5.03 26.34 10.26
C TYR A 48 -4.77 24.90 9.83
N MET A 49 -3.67 24.35 10.33
CA MET A 49 -3.38 22.92 10.33
C MET A 49 -3.51 22.41 11.76
N GLN A 50 -4.48 21.54 12.04
CA GLN A 50 -4.50 20.88 13.35
C GLN A 50 -3.32 19.91 13.45
N THR A 51 -2.66 19.90 14.59
CA THR A 51 -1.51 19.03 14.84
C THR A 51 -1.57 18.45 16.26
N ASP A 52 -1.11 17.22 16.40
CA ASP A 52 -0.79 16.64 17.70
C ASP A 52 0.71 16.74 17.94
N ILE A 53 1.10 17.10 19.16
CA ILE A 53 2.50 17.14 19.61
C ILE A 53 2.78 15.90 20.43
N CYS A 54 3.63 15.02 19.90
CA CYS A 54 4.11 13.84 20.63
C CYS A 54 5.46 14.16 21.26
N VAL A 55 5.50 14.33 22.58
CA VAL A 55 6.72 14.61 23.35
C VAL A 55 7.32 13.30 23.87
N ARG A 56 8.65 13.22 23.89
CA ARG A 56 9.44 12.12 24.44
C ARG A 56 10.36 12.66 25.54
N GLU A 57 10.72 11.78 26.48
CA GLU A 57 11.66 12.13 27.56
C GLU A 57 13.11 12.22 27.04
N GLU A 58 13.45 11.41 26.04
CA GLU A 58 14.76 11.39 25.40
C GLU A 58 14.68 11.88 23.95
N LYS A 59 15.80 12.44 23.46
CA LYS A 59 15.94 12.91 22.07
C LYS A 59 16.00 11.73 21.10
N ASP A 60 15.42 11.92 19.91
CA ASP A 60 15.62 11.00 18.79
C ASP A 60 16.99 11.18 18.11
N THR A 61 17.27 10.36 17.10
CA THR A 61 18.51 10.42 16.30
C THR A 61 18.73 11.76 15.58
N ASN A 62 17.71 12.61 15.51
CA ASN A 62 17.75 13.94 14.89
C ASN A 62 17.71 15.05 15.96
N GLU A 63 18.04 14.72 17.21
CA GLU A 63 18.08 15.61 18.37
C GLU A 63 16.73 16.24 18.78
N ASN A 64 15.61 15.69 18.31
CA ASN A 64 14.27 16.21 18.65
C ASN A 64 13.68 15.49 19.86
N TYR A 65 13.06 16.24 20.77
CA TYR A 65 12.30 15.71 21.92
C TYR A 65 10.91 15.17 21.56
N GLY A 66 10.67 14.86 20.29
CA GLY A 66 9.34 14.53 19.82
C GLY A 66 9.10 14.89 18.35
N PHE A 67 7.86 14.70 17.91
CA PHE A 67 7.44 15.05 16.56
C PHE A 67 6.04 15.64 16.56
N VAL A 68 5.78 16.48 15.56
CA VAL A 68 4.46 17.05 15.28
C VAL A 68 3.85 16.25 14.14
N LYS A 69 2.65 15.71 14.36
CA LYS A 69 1.87 15.04 13.31
C LYS A 69 0.64 15.87 12.98
N GLN A 70 0.27 15.95 11.70
CA GLN A 70 -1.00 16.55 11.31
C GLN A 70 -2.13 15.69 11.87
N LYS A 71 -3.12 16.35 12.46
CA LYS A 71 -4.36 15.75 12.94
C LYS A 71 -5.43 15.93 11.88
N LEU A 72 -5.95 14.82 11.36
CA LEU A 72 -7.08 14.86 10.44
C LEU A 72 -8.40 14.77 11.22
N PRO A 73 -9.49 15.40 10.73
CA PRO A 73 -10.83 15.16 11.24
C PRO A 73 -11.20 13.67 11.18
N SER A 74 -11.94 13.18 12.18
CA SER A 74 -12.30 11.75 12.26
C SER A 74 -13.08 11.24 11.05
N ASP A 75 -13.86 12.09 10.37
CA ASP A 75 -14.62 11.72 9.18
C ASP A 75 -13.71 11.48 7.97
N ILE A 76 -12.59 12.23 7.88
CA ILE A 76 -11.56 12.03 6.85
C ILE A 76 -10.80 10.72 7.12
N TYR A 77 -10.46 10.42 8.38
CA TYR A 77 -9.88 9.12 8.73
C TYR A 77 -10.81 7.96 8.33
N LYS A 78 -12.11 8.06 8.64
CA LYS A 78 -13.09 7.04 8.28
C LYS A 78 -13.32 6.92 6.78
N SER A 79 -13.27 8.03 6.02
CA SER A 79 -13.41 7.97 4.56
C SER A 79 -12.20 7.29 3.92
N MET A 80 -10.99 7.59 4.41
CA MET A 80 -9.76 6.92 3.96
C MET A 80 -9.79 5.42 4.25
N ASP A 81 -10.23 5.02 5.45
CA ASP A 81 -10.39 3.60 5.80
C ASP A 81 -11.43 2.92 4.89
N LYS A 82 -12.53 3.60 4.57
CA LYS A 82 -13.59 3.09 3.68
C LYS A 82 -13.10 2.96 2.24
N GLU A 83 -12.31 3.91 1.76
CA GLU A 83 -11.67 3.86 0.43
C GLU A 83 -10.67 2.72 0.35
N ALA A 84 -9.79 2.57 1.35
CA ALA A 84 -8.84 1.47 1.44
C ALA A 84 -9.54 0.09 1.52
N ALA A 85 -10.60 -0.02 2.33
CA ALA A 85 -11.42 -1.23 2.41
C ALA A 85 -12.09 -1.55 1.08
N LYS A 86 -12.55 -0.53 0.34
CA LYS A 86 -13.11 -0.71 -1.00
C LYS A 86 -12.06 -1.18 -2.00
N GLU A 87 -10.87 -0.56 -2.02
CA GLU A 87 -9.75 -0.96 -2.90
C GLU A 87 -9.35 -2.42 -2.64
N ILE A 88 -9.21 -2.82 -1.37
CA ILE A 88 -8.91 -4.22 -1.01
C ILE A 88 -10.05 -5.15 -1.41
N GLY A 89 -11.31 -4.77 -1.19
CA GLY A 89 -12.47 -5.55 -1.62
C GLY A 89 -12.57 -5.72 -3.14
N ASP A 90 -12.21 -4.69 -3.91
CA ASP A 90 -12.14 -4.75 -5.38
C ASP A 90 -11.03 -5.70 -5.83
N LEU A 91 -9.85 -5.64 -5.20
CA LEU A 91 -8.73 -6.56 -5.48
C LEU A 91 -9.09 -8.01 -5.14
N LEU A 92 -9.76 -8.27 -4.01
CA LEU A 92 -10.21 -9.61 -3.63
C LEU A 92 -11.24 -10.17 -4.63
N ARG A 93 -12.12 -9.33 -5.17
CA ARG A 93 -13.06 -9.74 -6.24
C ARG A 93 -12.33 -10.09 -7.54
N ILE A 94 -11.26 -9.38 -7.87
CA ILE A 94 -10.39 -9.73 -9.01
C ILE A 94 -9.73 -11.08 -8.77
N VAL A 95 -9.17 -11.32 -7.58
CA VAL A 95 -8.53 -12.59 -7.23
C VAL A 95 -9.50 -13.76 -7.35
N GLU A 96 -10.74 -13.59 -6.87
CA GLU A 96 -11.77 -14.62 -6.96
C GLU A 96 -12.15 -14.93 -8.40
N ARG A 97 -12.40 -13.89 -9.22
CA ARG A 97 -12.67 -14.06 -10.65
C ARG A 97 -11.52 -14.77 -11.34
N ASP A 98 -10.29 -14.32 -11.13
CA ASP A 98 -9.12 -14.87 -11.80
C ASP A 98 -8.88 -16.34 -11.40
N LEU A 99 -9.10 -16.73 -10.15
CA LEU A 99 -9.05 -18.14 -9.73
C LEU A 99 -10.12 -18.99 -10.43
N GLN A 100 -11.33 -18.47 -10.62
CA GLN A 100 -12.39 -19.16 -11.36
C GLN A 100 -12.07 -19.29 -12.85
N ASP A 101 -11.59 -18.21 -13.47
CA ASP A 101 -11.24 -18.18 -14.89
C ASP A 101 -10.03 -19.09 -15.19
N ALA A 102 -9.02 -19.11 -14.30
CA ALA A 102 -7.86 -19.98 -14.43
C ALA A 102 -8.21 -21.47 -14.31
N ALA A 103 -9.25 -21.82 -13.54
CA ALA A 103 -9.76 -23.19 -13.46
C ALA A 103 -10.70 -23.57 -14.63
N GLY A 104 -11.02 -22.62 -15.52
CA GLY A 104 -11.87 -22.85 -16.69
C GLY A 104 -11.17 -23.61 -17.80
N SER A 105 -11.88 -23.88 -18.89
CA SER A 105 -11.35 -24.63 -20.04
C SER A 105 -10.76 -23.71 -21.12
N ILE A 106 -9.61 -23.11 -20.83
CA ILE A 106 -8.79 -22.33 -21.78
C ILE A 106 -7.38 -22.93 -21.87
N SER A 107 -6.48 -22.36 -22.70
CA SER A 107 -5.12 -22.92 -22.81
C SER A 107 -4.34 -22.77 -21.50
N ALA A 108 -3.44 -23.72 -21.23
CA ALA A 108 -2.60 -23.72 -20.03
C ALA A 108 -1.80 -22.42 -19.85
N ASP A 109 -1.29 -21.86 -20.95
CA ASP A 109 -0.60 -20.55 -20.95
C ASP A 109 -1.49 -19.41 -20.41
N TRP A 110 -2.77 -19.37 -20.83
CA TRP A 110 -3.72 -18.37 -20.34
C TRP A 110 -4.13 -18.66 -18.90
N GLN A 111 -4.41 -19.91 -18.55
CA GLN A 111 -4.74 -20.30 -17.18
C GLN A 111 -3.61 -19.89 -16.21
N PHE A 112 -2.35 -20.19 -16.55
CA PHE A 112 -1.17 -19.84 -15.77
C PHE A 112 -1.03 -18.32 -15.63
N GLY A 113 -1.20 -17.58 -16.72
CA GLY A 113 -1.14 -16.11 -16.70
C GLY A 113 -2.20 -15.47 -15.78
N ILE A 114 -3.42 -16.02 -15.78
CA ILE A 114 -4.53 -15.55 -14.95
C ILE A 114 -4.28 -15.92 -13.47
N ALA A 115 -3.89 -17.17 -13.18
CA ALA A 115 -3.55 -17.59 -11.82
C ALA A 115 -2.40 -16.75 -11.23
N TYR A 116 -1.37 -16.47 -12.02
CA TYR A 116 -0.29 -15.57 -11.62
C TYR A 116 -0.78 -14.14 -11.35
N ASN A 117 -1.72 -13.62 -12.15
CA ASN A 117 -2.29 -12.30 -11.88
C ASN A 117 -3.06 -12.27 -10.55
N ALA A 118 -3.79 -13.34 -10.21
CA ALA A 118 -4.43 -13.49 -8.91
C ALA A 118 -3.40 -13.42 -7.77
N ALA A 119 -2.27 -14.14 -7.90
CA ALA A 119 -1.15 -14.09 -6.95
C ALA A 119 -0.59 -12.66 -6.79
N LEU A 120 -0.39 -11.96 -7.90
CA LEU A 120 0.13 -10.58 -7.88
C LEU A 120 -0.84 -9.62 -7.20
N LYS A 121 -2.16 -9.80 -7.38
CA LYS A 121 -3.19 -8.99 -6.72
C LYS A 121 -3.23 -9.26 -5.21
N LEU A 122 -3.02 -10.50 -4.78
CA LEU A 122 -2.83 -10.84 -3.36
C LEU A 122 -1.63 -10.12 -2.74
N CYS A 123 -0.48 -10.13 -3.41
CA CYS A 123 0.69 -9.37 -2.95
C CYS A 123 0.45 -7.85 -2.95
N THR A 124 -0.35 -7.33 -3.90
CA THR A 124 -0.78 -5.92 -3.90
C THR A 124 -1.63 -5.59 -2.67
N ILE A 125 -2.53 -6.50 -2.27
CA ILE A 125 -3.36 -6.33 -1.08
C ILE A 125 -2.50 -6.18 0.19
N LEU A 126 -1.42 -6.96 0.33
CA LEU A 126 -0.50 -6.85 1.46
C LEU A 126 0.12 -5.44 1.56
N LEU A 127 0.58 -4.90 0.42
CA LEU A 127 1.12 -3.54 0.36
C LEU A 127 0.06 -2.51 0.75
N TYR A 128 -1.13 -2.59 0.16
CA TYR A 128 -2.20 -1.62 0.38
C TYR A 128 -2.68 -1.64 1.83
N ALA A 129 -2.87 -2.83 2.40
CA ALA A 129 -3.23 -2.99 3.80
C ALA A 129 -2.15 -2.46 4.75
N SER A 130 -0.89 -2.54 4.35
CA SER A 130 0.25 -1.96 5.08
C SER A 130 0.45 -0.46 4.83
N GLY A 131 -0.40 0.20 4.03
CA GLY A 131 -0.32 1.63 3.71
C GLY A 131 0.69 1.99 2.63
N TYR A 132 1.16 1.02 1.84
CA TYR A 132 2.14 1.20 0.78
C TYR A 132 1.52 0.97 -0.61
N LYS A 133 2.12 1.60 -1.64
CA LYS A 133 1.80 1.36 -3.05
C LYS A 133 3.08 0.97 -3.80
N PRO A 134 3.03 -0.02 -4.71
CA PRO A 134 4.21 -0.41 -5.47
C PRO A 134 4.62 0.71 -6.42
N GLU A 135 5.92 0.98 -6.50
CA GLU A 135 6.47 1.99 -7.42
C GLU A 135 6.29 1.54 -8.89
N LYS A 136 6.16 2.51 -9.82
CA LYS A 136 5.96 2.26 -11.26
C LYS A 136 7.09 1.45 -11.90
N ALA A 137 8.32 1.57 -11.40
CA ALA A 137 9.47 0.80 -11.88
C ALA A 137 9.52 -0.59 -11.20
N LEU A 138 9.68 -1.66 -12.00
CA LEU A 138 9.75 -3.05 -11.52
C LEU A 138 8.57 -3.45 -10.63
N GLN A 139 7.37 -2.95 -10.96
CA GLN A 139 6.19 -3.06 -10.12
C GLN A 139 5.89 -4.49 -9.67
N HIS A 140 5.96 -5.48 -10.58
CA HIS A 140 5.68 -6.88 -10.25
C HIS A 140 6.70 -7.46 -9.27
N TYR A 141 7.99 -7.27 -9.54
CA TYR A 141 9.07 -7.74 -8.67
C TYR A 141 8.93 -7.17 -7.26
N ARG A 142 8.74 -5.85 -7.14
CA ARG A 142 8.60 -5.20 -5.84
C ARG A 142 7.34 -5.62 -5.09
N THR A 143 6.26 -5.87 -5.81
CA THR A 143 5.02 -6.37 -5.22
C THR A 143 5.22 -7.75 -4.63
N ILE A 144 5.90 -8.66 -5.33
CA ILE A 144 6.20 -10.01 -4.84
C ILE A 144 7.15 -9.97 -3.63
N GLN A 145 8.20 -9.15 -3.67
CA GLN A 145 9.16 -9.02 -2.56
C GLN A 145 8.54 -8.46 -1.27
N ALA A 146 7.36 -7.84 -1.34
CA ALA A 146 6.62 -7.39 -0.16
C ALA A 146 6.15 -8.56 0.72
N LEU A 147 5.96 -9.75 0.12
CA LEU A 147 5.43 -10.92 0.81
C LEU A 147 6.26 -11.32 2.05
N PRO A 148 7.57 -11.63 1.95
CA PRO A 148 8.39 -11.97 3.11
C PRO A 148 8.69 -10.79 4.03
N VAL A 149 8.57 -9.56 3.53
CA VAL A 149 8.75 -8.34 4.35
C VAL A 149 7.56 -8.15 5.30
N ILE A 150 6.35 -8.46 4.84
CA ILE A 150 5.10 -8.22 5.59
C ILE A 150 4.66 -9.44 6.40
N LEU A 151 4.66 -10.64 5.80
CA LEU A 151 4.24 -11.87 6.45
C LEU A 151 5.39 -12.58 7.20
N GLY A 152 6.63 -12.17 6.96
CA GLY A 152 7.82 -12.69 7.62
C GLY A 152 8.64 -13.65 6.75
N ASN A 153 9.86 -13.94 7.22
CA ASN A 153 10.88 -14.66 6.46
C ASN A 153 10.50 -16.08 6.02
N THR A 154 9.49 -16.70 6.63
CA THR A 154 8.97 -18.02 6.22
C THR A 154 8.47 -18.00 4.77
N TYR A 155 7.98 -16.86 4.28
CA TYR A 155 7.43 -16.69 2.92
C TYR A 155 8.49 -16.30 1.87
N LYS A 156 9.79 -16.47 2.18
CA LYS A 156 10.87 -16.16 1.23
C LYS A 156 10.88 -17.08 0.02
N GLU A 157 10.64 -18.36 0.22
CA GLU A 157 10.60 -19.32 -0.88
C GLU A 157 9.35 -19.10 -1.75
N ASP A 158 8.22 -18.75 -1.15
CA ASP A 158 7.00 -18.36 -1.86
C ASP A 158 7.22 -17.15 -2.79
N ALA A 159 7.95 -16.14 -2.33
CA ALA A 159 8.31 -14.99 -3.16
C ALA A 159 9.27 -15.35 -4.30
N LYS A 160 10.22 -16.27 -4.07
CA LYS A 160 11.09 -16.78 -5.14
C LYS A 160 10.30 -17.60 -6.16
N TYR A 161 9.38 -18.44 -5.71
CA TYR A 161 8.48 -19.21 -6.55
C TYR A 161 7.67 -18.27 -7.47
N LEU A 162 7.04 -17.23 -6.91
CA LEU A 162 6.30 -16.25 -7.71
C LEU A 162 7.18 -15.47 -8.70
N ASP A 163 8.43 -15.19 -8.39
CA ASP A 163 9.34 -14.56 -9.36
C ASP A 163 9.76 -15.53 -10.48
N THR A 164 9.88 -16.83 -10.18
CA THR A 164 10.01 -17.89 -11.22
C THR A 164 8.78 -17.92 -12.12
N CYS A 165 7.57 -17.93 -11.55
CA CYS A 165 6.32 -17.87 -12.31
C CYS A 165 6.23 -16.59 -13.18
N ARG A 166 6.71 -15.46 -12.66
CA ARG A 166 6.78 -14.19 -13.40
C ARG A 166 7.67 -14.31 -14.65
N ASN A 167 8.85 -14.91 -14.51
CA ASN A 167 9.75 -15.14 -15.64
C ASN A 167 9.14 -16.10 -16.65
N LYS A 168 8.53 -17.19 -16.17
CA LYS A 168 7.84 -18.18 -17.00
C LYS A 168 6.71 -17.54 -17.82
N ARG A 169 5.89 -16.67 -17.21
CA ARG A 169 4.86 -15.89 -17.91
C ARG A 169 5.45 -15.01 -19.02
N ASN A 170 6.55 -14.31 -18.76
CA ASN A 170 7.18 -13.45 -19.76
C ASN A 170 7.72 -14.25 -20.97
N THR A 171 8.22 -15.46 -20.73
CA THR A 171 8.69 -16.37 -21.79
C THR A 171 7.54 -16.95 -22.62
N VAL A 172 6.41 -17.29 -21.97
CA VAL A 172 5.16 -17.71 -22.64
C VAL A 172 4.60 -16.60 -23.55
N GLU A 173 4.72 -15.33 -23.16
CA GLU A 173 4.23 -14.18 -23.96
C GLU A 173 5.08 -13.87 -25.20
N TYR A 174 6.37 -14.28 -25.26
CA TYR A 174 7.29 -13.81 -26.31
C TYR A 174 8.01 -14.88 -27.15
N ASP A 175 8.29 -16.10 -26.66
CA ASP A 175 9.23 -16.99 -27.38
C ASP A 175 8.76 -18.41 -27.73
N TYR A 176 7.76 -19.03 -27.05
CA TYR A 176 7.26 -20.37 -27.44
C TYR A 176 5.81 -20.61 -26.96
N VAL A 177 4.93 -21.05 -27.86
CA VAL A 177 3.58 -21.56 -27.51
C VAL A 177 3.72 -22.87 -26.72
N GLY A 178 3.10 -22.98 -25.53
CA GLY A 178 3.05 -24.22 -24.74
C GLY A 178 4.14 -24.38 -23.67
N ALA A 179 4.61 -23.29 -23.04
CA ALA A 179 5.62 -23.37 -21.97
C ALA A 179 5.04 -23.64 -20.57
N ALA A 180 3.73 -23.48 -20.36
CA ALA A 180 3.03 -24.00 -19.18
C ALA A 180 2.30 -25.31 -19.49
N CYS A 181 2.45 -26.32 -18.64
CA CYS A 181 1.64 -27.54 -18.70
C CYS A 181 0.45 -27.48 -17.73
N ALA A 182 -0.46 -28.44 -17.81
CA ALA A 182 -1.59 -28.53 -16.88
C ALA A 182 -1.13 -28.63 -15.42
N ASP A 183 -0.07 -29.40 -15.16
CA ASP A 183 0.48 -29.55 -13.80
C ASP A 183 0.99 -28.22 -13.24
N ASP A 184 1.64 -27.38 -14.05
CA ASP A 184 2.08 -26.04 -13.65
C ASP A 184 0.91 -25.12 -13.26
N VAL A 185 -0.20 -25.25 -13.98
CA VAL A 185 -1.42 -24.47 -13.74
C VAL A 185 -2.06 -24.91 -12.43
N ASP A 186 -2.23 -26.22 -12.23
CA ASP A 186 -2.83 -26.77 -11.02
C ASP A 186 -2.00 -26.43 -9.78
N GLU A 187 -0.67 -26.58 -9.86
CA GLU A 187 0.26 -26.20 -8.78
C GLU A 187 0.12 -24.71 -8.43
N LEU A 188 0.11 -23.83 -9.43
CA LEU A 188 0.01 -22.39 -9.21
C LEU A 188 -1.37 -22.01 -8.64
N ILE A 189 -2.46 -22.61 -9.14
CA ILE A 189 -3.80 -22.36 -8.63
C ILE A 189 -3.91 -22.76 -7.15
N ASP A 190 -3.39 -23.93 -6.78
CA ASP A 190 -3.45 -24.40 -5.39
C ASP A 190 -2.57 -23.54 -4.47
N PHE A 191 -1.36 -23.19 -4.91
CA PHE A 191 -0.53 -22.21 -4.21
C PHE A 191 -1.27 -20.88 -3.97
N VAL A 192 -1.96 -20.34 -4.99
CA VAL A 192 -2.68 -19.06 -4.85
C VAL A 192 -3.88 -19.18 -3.90
N LYS A 193 -4.57 -20.33 -3.86
CA LYS A 193 -5.65 -20.57 -2.88
C LYS A 193 -5.11 -20.56 -1.45
N GLU A 194 -3.98 -21.23 -1.20
CA GLU A 194 -3.33 -21.26 0.12
C GLU A 194 -2.83 -19.88 0.54
N LEU A 195 -2.19 -19.16 -0.39
CA LEU A 195 -1.73 -17.80 -0.17
C LEU A 195 -2.91 -16.86 0.14
N ARG A 196 -4.03 -16.99 -0.57
CA ARG A 196 -5.26 -16.23 -0.30
C ARG A 196 -5.77 -16.50 1.11
N ALA A 197 -5.87 -17.76 1.53
CA ALA A 197 -6.34 -18.12 2.86
C ALA A 197 -5.45 -17.51 3.95
N THR A 198 -4.13 -17.56 3.74
CA THR A 198 -3.14 -16.94 4.63
C THR A 198 -3.32 -15.43 4.73
N ILE A 199 -3.46 -14.74 3.60
CA ILE A 199 -3.58 -13.28 3.56
C ILE A 199 -4.92 -12.82 4.15
N ILE A 200 -6.02 -13.54 3.89
CA ILE A 200 -7.32 -13.23 4.50
C ILE A 200 -7.22 -13.31 6.03
N LYS A 201 -6.64 -14.40 6.56
CA LYS A 201 -6.44 -14.55 8.00
C LYS A 201 -5.58 -13.43 8.58
N TRP A 202 -4.49 -13.08 7.90
CA TRP A 202 -3.63 -11.96 8.30
C TRP A 202 -4.38 -10.62 8.28
N LEU A 203 -5.22 -10.36 7.28
CA LEU A 203 -6.06 -9.16 7.21
C LEU A 203 -7.07 -9.12 8.36
N GLU A 204 -7.72 -10.23 8.69
CA GLU A 204 -8.66 -10.31 9.81
C GLU A 204 -7.97 -10.05 11.15
N GLU A 205 -6.75 -10.56 11.33
CA GLU A 205 -5.97 -10.39 12.56
C GLU A 205 -5.34 -9.00 12.72
N LYS A 206 -4.83 -8.41 11.63
CA LYS A 206 -4.02 -7.16 11.66
C LYS A 206 -4.76 -5.94 11.16
N HIS A 207 -5.70 -6.11 10.22
CA HIS A 207 -6.44 -5.03 9.56
C HIS A 207 -7.97 -5.29 9.52
N PRO A 208 -8.62 -5.56 10.67
CA PRO A 208 -10.04 -5.93 10.71
C PRO A 208 -11.00 -4.83 10.22
N HIS A 209 -10.53 -3.60 10.05
CA HIS A 209 -11.29 -2.49 9.49
C HIS A 209 -11.31 -2.50 7.95
N LEU A 210 -10.41 -3.25 7.30
CA LEU A 210 -10.27 -3.32 5.84
C LEU A 210 -11.05 -4.50 5.23
N VAL A 211 -11.17 -5.59 5.99
CA VAL A 211 -12.05 -6.71 5.67
C VAL A 211 -13.36 -6.46 6.39
N GLY A 212 -14.36 -5.95 5.66
CA GLY A 212 -15.68 -5.64 6.22
C GLY A 212 -16.17 -6.82 7.05
N LYS A 213 -16.40 -6.59 8.36
CA LYS A 213 -16.98 -7.61 9.24
C LYS A 213 -18.20 -8.18 8.53
N LYS A 214 -18.22 -9.50 8.28
CA LYS A 214 -19.50 -10.20 8.20
C LYS A 214 -20.20 -9.92 9.51
N ALA A 215 -21.24 -9.11 9.44
CA ALA A 215 -22.25 -9.02 10.48
C ALA A 215 -22.91 -10.39 10.68
#